data_AF-A0A2V9LM57-F1
#
_entry.id   AF-A0A2V9LM57-F1
#
_cell.length_a   1.000
_cell.length_b   1.000
_cell.length_c   1.000
_cell.angle_alpha   90.00
_cell.angle_beta   90.00
_cell.angle_gamma   90.00
#
_symmetry.space_group_name_H-M   'P 1'
#
loop_
_entity.id
_entity.type
_entity.pdbx_description
1 polymer ?
#
loop_
_entity_poly.entity_id
_entity_poly.type
_entity_poly.pdbx_seq_one_letter_code
_entity_poly.pdbx_strand_id
1 'polypeptide(L)' 'MATLFDEIAADAMKLPLRDRVKLAQRLVSSLDDQAETDVEKLWLAEAERRLEELRSGKTKGIPAAEAFRNASEAVKS' A
#
# COMPACT_ATOMS: atom_id res chain seq x y z
N MET A 1 -1.70 15.12 -30.64
CA MET A 1 -2.04 16.11 -29.60
C MET A 1 -1.73 15.45 -28.27
N ALA A 2 -1.09 16.17 -27.34
CA ALA A 2 -0.90 15.64 -25.99
C ALA A 2 -2.27 15.50 -25.33
N THR A 3 -2.46 14.45 -24.54
CA THR A 3 -3.69 14.31 -23.77
C THR A 3 -3.65 15.25 -22.57
N LEU A 4 -4.81 15.65 -22.05
CA LEU A 4 -4.88 16.41 -20.80
C LEU A 4 -4.11 15.72 -19.66
N PHE A 5 -4.10 14.39 -19.67
CA PHE A 5 -3.31 13.60 -18.73
C PHE A 5 -1.81 13.87 -18.86
N ASP A 6 -1.27 13.83 -20.08
CA ASP A 6 0.15 14.06 -20.34
C ASP A 6 0.59 15.47 -19.94
N GLU A 7 -0.28 16.47 -20.15
CA GLU A 7 -0.04 17.86 -19.75
C GLU A 7 0.03 18.00 -18.22
N ILE A 8 -0.94 17.43 -17.51
CA ILE A 8 -0.96 17.45 -16.03
C ILE A 8 0.24 16.69 -15.46
N ALA A 9 0.59 15.54 -16.03
CA ALA A 9 1.75 14.77 -15.60
C ALA A 9 3.06 15.55 -15.81
N ALA A 10 3.22 16.19 -16.97
CA ALA A 10 4.38 17.03 -17.26
C ALA A 10 4.48 18.22 -16.29
N ASP A 11 3.37 18.86 -15.96
CA ASP A 11 3.35 19.97 -15.00
C ASP A 11 3.64 19.52 -13.57
N ALA A 12 3.10 18.37 -13.14
CA ALA A 12 3.42 17.77 -11.85
C ALA A 12 4.93 17.47 -11.72
N MET A 13 5.60 17.06 -12.81
CA MET A 13 7.04 16.78 -12.81
C MET A 13 7.90 18.05 -12.66
N LYS A 14 7.37 19.24 -12.99
CA LYS A 14 8.08 20.53 -12.79
C LYS A 14 8.11 20.97 -11.32
N LEU A 15 7.27 20.40 -10.46
CA LEU A 15 7.23 20.76 -9.04
C LEU A 15 8.52 20.35 -8.31
N PRO A 16 8.92 21.05 -7.23
CA PRO A 16 9.99 20.59 -6.34
C PRO A 16 9.69 19.19 -5.78
N LEU A 17 10.74 18.41 -5.49
CA LEU A 17 10.61 17.02 -4.99
C LEU A 17 9.61 16.91 -3.83
N ARG A 18 9.70 17.82 -2.85
CA ARG A 18 8.82 17.81 -1.67
C ARG A 18 7.34 17.93 -2.03
N ASP A 19 7.01 18.75 -3.03
CA ASP A 19 5.61 18.96 -3.42
C ASP A 19 5.12 17.85 -4.35
N ARG A 20 6.00 17.22 -5.14
CA ARG A 20 5.67 15.97 -5.84
C ARG A 20 5.33 14.85 -4.89
N VAL A 21 6.08 14.69 -3.80
CA VAL A 21 5.79 13.70 -2.75
C VAL A 21 4.41 13.94 -2.12
N LYS A 22 4.10 15.19 -1.77
CA LYS A 22 2.77 15.55 -1.24
C LYS A 22 1.65 15.25 -2.24
N LEU A 23 1.85 15.59 -3.52
CA LEU A 23 0.87 15.34 -4.57
C LEU A 23 0.64 13.83 -4.77
N ALA A 24 1.73 13.05 -4.84
CA ALA A 24 1.65 11.60 -4.93
C ALA A 24 0.90 11.00 -3.74
N GLN A 25 1.20 11.45 -2.52
CA GLN A 25 0.50 10.97 -1.32
C GLN A 25 -1.00 11.28 -1.37
N ARG A 26 -1.38 12.49 -1.79
CA ARG A 26 -2.79 12.87 -1.94
C ARG A 26 -3.51 12.04 -3.00
N LEU A 27 -2.85 11.78 -4.12
CA LEU A 27 -3.41 10.93 -5.18
C LEU A 27 -3.61 9.50 -4.68
N VAL A 28 -2.62 8.92 -4.01
CA VAL A 28 -2.75 7.57 -3.43
C VAL A 28 -3.88 7.51 -2.41
N SER A 29 -3.96 8.45 -1.47
CA SER A 29 -5.06 8.48 -0.48
C SER A 29 -6.44 8.64 -1.12
N SER A 30 -6.54 9.36 -2.25
CA SER A 30 -7.82 9.46 -2.97
C SER A 30 -8.27 8.13 -3.60
N LEU A 31 -7.34 7.20 -3.83
CA LEU A 31 -7.69 5.86 -4.29
C LEU A 31 -8.24 5.01 -3.14
N ASP A 32 -7.73 5.21 -1.92
CA ASP A 32 -8.23 4.53 -0.72
C ASP A 32 -9.68 4.95 -0.42
N ASP A 33 -10.00 6.25 -0.57
CA ASP A 33 -11.37 6.77 -0.44
C ASP A 33 -12.33 6.25 -1.53
N GLN A 34 -11.79 5.69 -2.62
CA GLN A 34 -12.54 5.09 -3.73
C GLN A 34 -12.46 3.57 -3.75
N ALA A 35 -11.65 2.96 -2.88
CA ALA A 35 -11.60 1.52 -2.73
C ALA A 35 -12.97 1.07 -2.23
N GLU A 36 -13.71 0.37 -3.10
CA GLU A 36 -15.04 -0.10 -2.78
C GLU A 36 -15.01 -0.95 -1.50
N THR A 37 -16.03 -0.78 -0.66
CA THR A 37 -16.28 -1.55 0.59
C THR A 37 -16.05 -3.05 0.44
N ASP A 38 -16.14 -3.59 -0.78
CA ASP A 38 -15.92 -5.00 -1.07
C ASP A 38 -14.44 -5.40 -1.00
N VAL A 39 -13.48 -4.51 -1.31
CA VAL A 39 -12.05 -4.77 -1.11
C VAL A 39 -11.74 -4.87 0.38
N GLU A 40 -12.26 -3.96 1.20
CA GLU A 40 -12.07 -4.00 2.65
C GLU A 40 -12.64 -5.27 3.27
N LYS A 41 -13.84 -5.69 2.84
CA LYS A 41 -14.46 -6.97 3.28
C LYS A 41 -13.59 -8.17 2.90
N LEU A 42 -13.05 -8.20 1.68
CA LEU A 42 -12.17 -9.29 1.23
C LEU A 42 -10.87 -9.33 2.03
N TRP A 43 -10.29 -8.16 2.35
CA TRP A 43 -9.12 -8.06 3.20
C TRP A 43 -9.39 -8.52 4.63
N LEU A 44 -10.54 -8.15 5.20
CA LEU A 44 -10.95 -8.61 6.52
C LEU A 44 -11.11 -10.14 6.55
N ALA A 45 -11.82 -10.70 5.57
CA ALA A 45 -12.01 -12.15 5.47
C ALA A 45 -10.66 -12.89 5.35
N GLU A 46 -9.72 -12.36 4.58
CA GLU A 46 -8.38 -12.93 4.47
C GLU A 46 -7.57 -12.80 5.76
N ALA A 47 -7.68 -11.67 6.48
CA ALA A 47 -7.02 -11.47 7.76
C ALA A 47 -7.53 -12.45 8.82
N GLU A 48 -8.85 -12.64 8.91
CA GLU A 48 -9.49 -13.63 9.80
C GLU A 48 -9.05 -15.05 9.47
N ARG A 49 -9.05 -15.42 8.17
CA ARG A 49 -8.58 -16.72 7.70
C ARG A 49 -7.14 -16.98 8.14
N ARG A 50 -6.22 -16.03 7.92
CA ARG A 50 -4.80 -16.17 8.29
C ARG A 50 -4.60 -16.28 9.80
N LEU A 51 -5.38 -15.54 10.58
CA LEU A 51 -5.32 -15.64 12.04
C LEU A 51 -5.74 -17.03 12.52
N GLU A 52 -6.79 -17.62 11.93
CA GLU A 52 -7.23 -18.97 12.27
C GLU A 52 -6.21 -20.03 11.85
N GLU A 53 -5.56 -19.89 10.69
CA GLU A 53 -4.48 -20.80 10.29
C GLU A 53 -3.28 -20.78 11.24
N LEU A 54 -2.96 -19.61 11.81
CA LEU A 54 -1.93 -19.48 12.84
C LEU A 54 -2.37 -20.12 14.17
N ARG A 55 -3.61 -19.86 14.61
CA ARG A 55 -4.16 -20.40 15.87
C ARG A 55 -4.30 -21.92 15.85
N SER A 56 -4.79 -22.46 14.74
CA SER A 56 -4.93 -23.90 14.51
C SER A 56 -3.59 -24.62 14.27
N GLY A 57 -2.49 -23.87 14.09
CA GLY A 57 -1.17 -24.43 13.79
C GLY A 57 -1.02 -24.95 12.35
N LYS A 58 -2.00 -24.73 11.48
CA LYS A 58 -1.94 -25.04 10.05
C LYS A 58 -0.80 -24.26 9.36
N THR A 59 -0.48 -23.07 9.87
CA THR A 59 0.69 -22.30 9.47
C THR A 59 1.55 -21.98 10.68
N LYS A 60 2.88 -22.11 10.53
CA LYS A 60 3.83 -21.72 11.58
C LYS A 60 4.19 -20.24 11.42
N GLY A 61 3.99 -19.47 12.49
CA GLY A 61 4.54 -18.13 12.58
C GLY A 61 6.06 -18.15 12.75
N ILE A 62 6.68 -17.00 12.48
CA ILE A 62 8.08 -16.71 12.83
C ILE A 62 8.13 -15.80 14.07
N PRO A 63 9.23 -15.79 14.83
CA PRO A 63 9.40 -14.85 15.94
C PRO A 63 9.23 -13.40 15.49
N ALA A 64 8.55 -12.58 16.30
CA ALA A 64 8.27 -11.19 15.95
C ALA A 64 9.53 -10.37 15.62
N ALA A 65 10.62 -10.58 16.35
CA ALA A 65 11.90 -9.92 16.09
C ALA A 65 12.48 -10.25 14.70
N GLU A 66 12.27 -11.47 14.21
CA GLU A 66 12.67 -11.87 12.86
C GLU A 66 11.76 -11.25 11.81
N ALA A 67 10.44 -11.24 12.05
CA ALA A 67 9.49 -10.59 11.16
C ALA A 67 9.80 -9.10 10.95
N PHE A 68 10.04 -8.35 12.03
CA PHE A 68 10.36 -6.92 11.96
C PHE A 68 11.70 -6.65 11.26
N ARG A 69 12.71 -7.49 11.51
CA ARG A 69 14.00 -7.39 10.80
C ARG A 69 13.80 -7.53 9.29
N ASN A 70 13.14 -8.60 8.86
CA ASN A 70 12.89 -8.88 7.43
C ASN A 70 12.10 -7.74 6.76
N ALA A 71 11.06 -7.22 7.42
CA ALA A 71 10.28 -6.10 6.91
C ALA A 71 11.13 -4.82 6.74
N SER A 72 11.99 -4.51 7.72
CA SER A 72 12.86 -3.34 7.66
C SER A 72 13.95 -3.43 6.57
N GLU A 73 14.41 -4.64 6.27
CA GLU A 73 15.37 -4.90 5.19
C GLU A 73 14.71 -4.73 3.82
N ALA A 74 13.49 -5.25 3.65
CA ALA A 74 12.74 -5.17 2.40
C ALA A 74 12.35 -3.74 1.99
N VAL A 75 12.21 -2.82 2.95
CA VAL A 75 11.88 -1.40 2.67
C VAL A 75 13.12 -0.55 2.35
N LYS A 76 14.33 -1.06 2.63
CA LYS A 76 15.60 -0.35 2.38
C LYS A 76 16.18 -0.59 0.98
N SER A 77 15.65 -1.55 0.21
CA SER A 77 16.04 -1.84 -1.18
C SER A 77 15.20 -1.06 -2.18
#